data_AF-A0A429ZQQ4-F1
#
_entry.id   AF-A0A429ZQQ4-F1
#
_cell.length_a   1.000
_cell.length_b   1.000
_cell.length_c   1.000
_cell.angle_alpha   90.00
_cell.angle_beta   90.00
_cell.angle_gamma   90.00
#
_symmetry.space_group_name_H-M   'P 1'
#
loop_
_entity.id
_entity.type
_entity.pdbx_description
1 polymer ?
#
loop_
_entity_poly.entity_id
_entity_poly.type
_entity_poly.pdbx_seq_one_letter_code
_entity_poly.pdbx_strand_id
1 'polypeptide(L)'
;MITFGRFAKQYKVPRASVYSIMKDLERDNSELYNQCVDASSGTNKLTQKGINYILEARGLDKETLSEQQLETFETVDKHSSDSDVLQAIEVLKKELETRNKQFDNLQTSYNQLAQSMADLTKNQQLLTKQLQDNNMYIDSLKQSQDKSNTVQDSRYTDLDDDSSTTNRTEKQKKKGFFSRIFS
;
A
#
# COMPACT_ATOMS: atom_id res chain seq x y z
N MET A 1 -14.20 0.30 27.95
CA MET A 1 -13.90 1.58 27.28
C MET A 1 -13.22 2.50 28.28
N ILE A 2 -12.17 3.22 27.89
CA ILE A 2 -11.36 4.06 28.80
C ILE A 2 -11.03 5.40 28.15
N THR A 3 -10.87 6.47 28.93
CA THR A 3 -10.44 7.77 28.38
C THR A 3 -8.99 7.71 27.91
N PHE A 4 -8.60 8.63 27.03
CA PHE A 4 -7.22 8.69 26.52
C PHE A 4 -6.20 8.88 27.67
N GLY A 5 -6.56 9.67 28.68
CA GLY A 5 -5.74 9.86 29.88
C GLY A 5 -5.64 8.59 30.73
N ARG A 6 -6.72 7.80 30.84
CA ARG A 6 -6.68 6.52 31.57
C ARG A 6 -5.87 5.47 30.81
N PHE A 7 -6.00 5.41 29.49
CA PHE A 7 -5.15 4.58 28.62
C PHE A 7 -3.68 4.92 28.80
N ALA A 8 -3.33 6.20 28.69
CA ALA A 8 -1.94 6.68 28.84
C ALA A 8 -1.31 6.20 30.15
N LYS A 9 -2.05 6.31 31.26
CA LYS A 9 -1.59 5.82 32.58
C LYS A 9 -1.49 4.30 32.64
N GLN A 10 -2.51 3.59 32.16
CA GLN A 10 -2.62 2.13 32.29
C GLN A 10 -1.55 1.39 31.47
N TYR A 11 -1.21 1.92 30.29
CA TYR A 11 -0.28 1.29 29.36
C TYR A 11 1.07 2.02 29.30
N LYS A 12 1.35 2.92 30.26
CA LYS A 12 2.56 3.77 30.30
C LYS A 12 2.90 4.44 28.96
N VAL A 13 1.87 4.81 28.17
CA VAL A 13 2.05 5.51 26.90
C VAL A 13 1.95 7.02 27.16
N PRO A 14 2.89 7.86 26.67
CA PRO A 14 2.79 9.31 26.82
C PRO A 14 1.45 9.82 26.31
N ARG A 15 0.76 10.62 27.13
CA ARG A 15 -0.57 11.13 26.78
C ARG A 15 -0.56 11.83 25.42
N ALA A 16 0.47 12.63 25.13
CA ALA A 16 0.62 13.29 23.83
C ALA A 16 0.65 12.32 22.65
N SER A 17 1.31 11.16 22.79
CA SER A 17 1.35 10.13 21.74
C SER A 17 -0.03 9.55 21.47
N VAL A 18 -0.84 9.33 22.50
CA VAL A 18 -2.23 8.86 22.35
C VAL A 18 -3.05 9.83 21.51
N TYR A 19 -2.95 11.14 21.81
CA TYR A 19 -3.66 12.16 21.02
C TYR A 19 -3.12 12.29 19.60
N SER A 20 -1.80 12.18 19.39
CA SER A 20 -1.22 12.23 18.04
C SER A 20 -1.72 11.08 17.19
N ILE A 21 -1.62 9.84 17.69
CA ILE A 21 -2.06 8.63 16.97
C ILE A 21 -3.55 8.73 16.62
N MET A 22 -4.39 9.17 17.56
CA MET A 22 -5.81 9.31 17.31
C MET A 22 -6.14 10.44 16.33
N LYS A 23 -5.37 11.54 16.35
CA LYS A 23 -5.54 12.66 15.42
C LYS A 23 -5.10 12.29 13.99
N ASP A 24 -3.98 11.56 13.86
CA ASP A 24 -3.54 11.02 12.58
C ASP A 24 -4.57 10.02 12.05
N LEU A 25 -5.10 9.14 12.90
CA LEU A 25 -6.17 8.22 12.54
C LEU A 25 -7.46 8.94 12.10
N GLU A 26 -7.87 10.01 12.78
CA GLU A 26 -9.04 10.82 12.40
C GLU A 26 -8.87 11.46 11.02
N ARG A 27 -7.66 11.94 10.72
CA ARG A 27 -7.32 12.53 9.42
C ARG A 27 -7.28 11.48 8.31
N ASP A 28 -6.64 10.35 8.57
CA ASP A 28 -6.26 9.39 7.54
C ASP A 28 -7.36 8.33 7.30
N ASN A 29 -8.17 8.01 8.32
CA ASN A 29 -9.29 7.06 8.23
C ASN A 29 -10.37 7.34 9.29
N SER A 30 -11.29 8.25 8.96
CA SER A 30 -12.39 8.67 9.84
C SER A 30 -13.37 7.53 10.19
N GLU A 31 -13.55 6.55 9.31
CA GLU A 31 -14.40 5.39 9.58
C GLU A 31 -13.81 4.51 10.66
N LEU A 32 -12.51 4.20 10.57
CA LEU A 32 -11.80 3.46 11.60
C LEU A 32 -11.72 4.25 12.92
N TYR A 33 -11.51 5.57 12.83
CA TYR A 33 -11.54 6.46 13.99
C TYR A 33 -12.86 6.36 14.77
N ASN A 34 -14.01 6.40 14.08
CA ASN A 34 -15.33 6.29 14.71
C ASN A 34 -15.58 4.92 15.37
N GLN A 35 -14.86 3.88 14.93
CA GLN A 35 -14.89 2.57 15.59
C GLN A 35 -13.93 2.50 16.78
N CYS A 36 -12.88 3.33 16.80
CA CYS A 36 -11.87 3.41 17.84
C CYS A 36 -12.27 4.35 18.99
N VAL A 37 -13.06 5.38 18.72
CA VAL A 37 -13.40 6.45 19.64
C VAL A 37 -14.90 6.60 19.79
N ASP A 38 -15.36 6.59 21.03
CA ASP A 38 -16.72 6.95 21.42
C ASP A 38 -16.73 8.33 22.08
N ALA A 39 -17.47 9.25 21.46
CA ALA A 39 -17.66 10.62 21.92
C ALA A 39 -19.06 10.87 22.55
N SER A 40 -19.88 9.83 22.71
CA SER A 40 -21.28 9.94 23.16
C SER A 40 -21.45 10.61 24.53
N SER A 41 -20.45 10.52 25.42
CA SER A 41 -20.50 11.10 26.76
C SER A 41 -19.76 12.44 26.89
N GLY A 42 -19.52 13.16 25.78
CA GLY A 42 -18.82 14.46 25.78
C GLY A 42 -17.31 14.39 26.10
N THR A 43 -16.77 13.19 26.31
CA THR A 43 -15.34 12.93 26.50
C THR A 43 -14.97 11.72 25.67
N ASN A 44 -13.95 11.87 24.81
CA ASN A 44 -13.48 10.79 23.95
C ASN A 44 -12.98 9.60 24.79
N LYS A 45 -13.60 8.45 24.55
CA LYS A 45 -13.25 7.16 25.16
C LYS A 45 -12.81 6.20 24.07
N LEU A 46 -11.74 5.47 24.34
CA LEU A 46 -11.28 4.38 23.48
C LEU A 46 -12.18 3.16 23.65
N THR A 47 -12.67 2.65 22.53
CA THR A 47 -13.22 1.30 22.43
C THR A 47 -12.10 0.26 22.55
N GLN A 48 -12.44 -1.02 22.66
CA GLN A 48 -11.41 -2.07 22.64
C GLN A 48 -10.60 -2.06 21.33
N LYS A 49 -11.25 -1.71 20.21
CA LYS A 49 -10.59 -1.57 18.92
C LYS A 49 -9.59 -0.42 18.92
N GLY A 50 -9.95 0.72 19.50
CA GLY A 50 -9.04 1.85 19.66
C GLY A 50 -7.84 1.56 20.57
N ILE A 51 -8.06 0.80 21.66
CA ILE A 51 -6.98 0.32 22.53
C ILE A 51 -6.00 -0.53 21.73
N ASN A 52 -6.49 -1.56 21.03
CA ASN A 52 -5.64 -2.45 20.24
C ASN A 52 -4.90 -1.69 19.13
N TYR A 53 -5.57 -0.78 18.44
CA TYR A 53 -4.96 0.04 17.40
C TYR A 53 -3.78 0.87 17.92
N ILE A 54 -3.92 1.52 19.08
CA ILE A 54 -2.82 2.32 19.66
C ILE A 54 -1.66 1.42 20.07
N LEU A 55 -1.95 0.24 20.61
CA LEU A 55 -0.94 -0.74 21.01
C LEU A 55 -0.16 -1.26 19.79
N GLU A 56 -0.87 -1.65 18.73
CA GLU A 56 -0.28 -2.06 17.45
C GLU A 56 0.56 -0.94 16.81
N ALA A 57 0.02 0.29 16.77
CA ALA A 57 0.75 1.46 16.25
C ALA A 57 2.02 1.80 17.04
N ARG A 58 2.11 1.34 18.29
CA ARG A 58 3.28 1.51 19.16
C ARG A 58 4.20 0.29 19.16
N GLY A 59 3.84 -0.79 18.47
CA GLY A 59 4.55 -2.07 18.54
C GLY A 59 4.54 -2.67 19.95
N LEU A 60 3.51 -2.35 20.75
CA LEU A 60 3.30 -2.90 22.08
C LEU A 60 2.34 -4.08 21.94
N ASP A 61 2.84 -5.30 22.06
CA ASP A 61 2.01 -6.48 22.21
C ASP A 61 1.54 -6.66 23.67
N LYS A 62 0.57 -7.55 23.89
CA LYS A 62 0.07 -7.85 25.24
C LYS A 62 1.17 -8.41 26.15
N GLU A 63 2.22 -9.01 25.59
CA GLU A 63 3.37 -9.53 26.34
C GLU A 63 4.27 -8.40 26.86
N THR A 64 4.64 -7.42 26.02
CA THR A 64 5.40 -6.21 26.43
C THR A 64 4.64 -5.35 27.43
N LEU A 65 3.31 -5.37 27.42
CA LEU A 65 2.50 -4.68 28.43
C LEU A 65 2.58 -5.32 29.82
N SER A 66 2.79 -6.64 29.91
CA SER A 66 3.02 -7.31 31.19
C SER A 66 4.39 -6.93 31.78
N GLU A 67 5.40 -6.72 30.92
CA GLU A 67 6.74 -6.28 31.31
C GLU A 67 6.78 -4.80 31.70
N GLN A 68 6.05 -3.93 30.97
CA GLN A 68 5.95 -2.50 31.29
C GLN A 68 5.12 -2.21 32.55
N GLN A 69 4.28 -3.12 33.03
CA GLN A 69 3.52 -2.91 34.28
C GLN A 69 4.38 -2.95 35.54
N LEU A 70 5.59 -3.50 35.46
CA LEU A 70 6.54 -3.36 36.54
C LEU A 70 7.16 -1.95 36.47
N GLU A 71 6.92 -1.20 37.53
CA GLU A 71 7.85 -0.18 38.04
C GLU A 71 7.75 1.20 37.40
N THR A 72 6.93 2.03 38.02
CA THR A 72 7.13 3.49 37.98
C THR A 72 8.03 3.75 39.17
N PHE A 73 9.31 4.06 38.98
CA PHE A 73 10.19 4.36 40.11
C PHE A 73 10.71 5.78 40.05
N GLU A 74 10.63 6.40 41.24
CA GLU A 74 11.18 7.70 41.53
C GLU A 74 12.68 7.70 41.24
N THR A 75 13.17 8.81 40.70
CA THR A 75 14.58 9.05 40.43
C THR A 75 15.41 8.75 41.68
N VAL A 76 16.47 7.95 41.52
CA VAL A 76 17.45 7.66 42.57
C VAL A 76 17.98 8.99 43.11
N ASP A 77 17.60 9.32 44.35
CA ASP A 77 18.12 10.50 45.04
C ASP A 77 19.57 10.24 45.46
N LYS A 78 20.38 11.29 45.54
CA LYS A 78 21.83 11.23 45.79
C LYS A 78 22.22 10.67 47.18
N HIS A 79 21.22 10.35 48.00
CA HIS A 79 21.30 9.78 49.35
C HIS A 79 20.86 8.29 49.44
N SER A 80 20.60 7.65 48.31
CA SER A 80 20.23 6.23 48.24
C SER A 80 21.35 5.30 48.72
N SER A 81 21.02 4.22 49.40
CA SER A 81 22.00 3.22 49.86
C SER A 81 22.65 2.48 48.68
N ASP A 82 23.83 1.87 48.86
CA ASP A 82 24.50 1.10 47.81
C ASP A 82 23.61 -0.02 47.23
N SER A 83 22.69 -0.57 48.03
CA SER A 83 21.68 -1.55 47.60
C SER A 83 20.68 -0.96 46.61
N ASP A 84 20.22 0.27 46.86
CA ASP A 84 19.26 0.96 46.00
C ASP A 84 19.90 1.34 44.65
N VAL A 85 21.19 1.68 44.66
CA VAL A 85 21.97 1.95 43.44
C VAL A 85 22.11 0.69 42.58
N LEU A 86 22.42 -0.45 43.19
CA LEU A 86 22.51 -1.73 42.47
C LEU A 86 21.16 -2.14 41.86
N GLN A 87 20.07 -1.96 42.60
CA GLN A 87 18.73 -2.24 42.12
C GLN A 87 18.35 -1.33 40.94
N ALA A 88 18.69 -0.04 41.01
CA ALA A 88 18.46 0.89 39.91
C ALA A 88 19.27 0.52 38.64
N ILE A 89 20.52 0.05 38.79
CA ILE A 89 21.34 -0.41 37.66
C ILE A 89 20.71 -1.64 36.99
N GLU A 90 20.22 -2.60 37.77
CA GLU A 90 19.57 -3.79 37.25
C GLU A 90 18.29 -3.46 36.47
N VAL A 91 17.49 -2.52 36.99
CA VAL A 91 16.30 -2.01 36.31
C VAL A 91 16.66 -1.29 35.01
N LEU A 92 17.66 -0.40 35.03
CA LEU A 92 18.10 0.30 33.83
C LEU A 92 18.62 -0.66 32.75
N LYS A 93 19.29 -1.75 33.14
CA LYS A 93 19.69 -2.81 32.20
C LYS A 93 18.47 -3.48 31.55
N LYS A 94 17.45 -3.81 32.34
CA LYS A 94 16.22 -4.44 31.83
C LYS A 94 15.43 -3.50 30.91
N GLU A 95 15.35 -2.22 31.25
CA GLU A 95 14.75 -1.19 30.39
C GLU A 95 15.53 -1.06 29.07
N LEU A 96 16.86 -1.05 29.13
CA LEU A 96 17.71 -1.00 27.95
C LEU A 96 17.51 -2.24 27.04
N GLU A 97 17.45 -3.43 27.61
CA GLU A 97 17.14 -4.67 26.86
C GLU A 97 15.76 -4.60 26.20
N THR A 98 14.75 -4.12 26.91
CA THR A 98 13.40 -3.94 26.38
C THR A 98 13.39 -2.95 25.21
N ARG A 99 14.11 -1.83 25.34
CA ARG A 99 14.24 -0.83 24.27
C ARG A 99 14.98 -1.38 23.06
N ASN A 100 16.02 -2.20 23.25
CA ASN A 100 16.72 -2.85 22.14
C ASN A 100 15.79 -3.81 21.37
N LYS A 101 15.01 -4.63 22.07
CA LYS A 101 13.99 -5.48 21.41
C LYS A 101 12.98 -4.66 20.61
N GLN A 102 12.54 -3.52 21.13
CA GLN A 102 11.64 -2.61 20.41
C GLN A 102 12.31 -2.05 19.14
N PHE A 103 13.61 -1.76 19.17
CA PHE A 103 14.36 -1.35 17.97
C PHE A 103 14.48 -2.47 16.94
N ASP A 104 14.75 -3.70 17.36
CA ASP A 104 14.82 -4.86 16.46
C ASP A 104 13.48 -5.14 15.76
N ASN A 105 12.37 -5.03 16.51
CA ASN A 105 11.02 -5.16 15.97
C ASN A 105 10.70 -4.05 14.96
N LEU A 106 11.10 -2.81 15.27
CA LEU A 106 10.92 -1.67 14.37
C LEU A 106 11.73 -1.85 13.08
N GLN A 107 12.98 -2.33 13.18
CA GLN A 107 13.83 -2.59 12.03
C GLN A 107 13.26 -3.72 11.15
N THR A 108 12.73 -4.76 11.77
CA THR A 108 12.03 -5.85 11.06
C THR A 108 10.81 -5.30 10.29
N SER A 109 10.00 -4.47 10.94
CA SER A 109 8.82 -3.85 10.32
C SER A 109 9.20 -2.94 9.15
N TYR A 110 10.29 -2.17 9.29
CA TYR A 110 10.81 -1.32 8.21
C TYR A 110 11.24 -2.14 6.99
N ASN A 111 11.94 -3.26 7.21
CA ASN A 111 12.36 -4.15 6.13
C ASN A 111 11.17 -4.77 5.39
N GLN A 112 10.12 -5.19 6.11
CA GLN A 112 8.89 -5.71 5.51
C GLN A 112 8.16 -4.65 4.67
N LEU A 113 8.13 -3.40 5.14
CA LEU A 113 7.56 -2.29 4.39
C LEU A 113 8.35 -2.00 3.11
N ALA A 114 9.68 -1.99 3.20
CA ALA A 114 10.55 -1.80 2.04
C ALA A 114 10.34 -2.89 0.97
N GLN A 115 10.20 -4.16 1.41
CA GLN A 115 9.89 -5.27 0.51
C GLN A 115 8.52 -5.09 -0.17
N SER A 116 7.51 -4.72 0.59
CA SER A 116 6.15 -4.49 0.06
C SER A 116 6.12 -3.37 -0.98
N MET A 117 6.89 -2.31 -0.78
CA MET A 117 7.04 -1.21 -1.75
C MET A 117 7.74 -1.66 -3.03
N ALA A 118 8.76 -2.52 -2.93
CA ALA A 118 9.43 -3.08 -4.09
C ALA A 118 8.48 -3.98 -4.93
N ASP A 119 7.69 -4.82 -4.26
CA ASP A 119 6.71 -5.69 -4.91
C ASP A 119 5.60 -4.88 -5.59
N LEU A 120 5.10 -3.82 -4.93
CA LEU A 120 4.13 -2.91 -5.52
C LEU A 120 4.67 -2.22 -6.78
N THR A 121 5.91 -1.76 -6.74
CA THR A 121 6.58 -1.12 -7.90
C THR A 121 6.68 -2.09 -9.07
N LYS A 122 7.07 -3.35 -8.80
CA LYS A 122 7.16 -4.40 -9.82
C LYS A 122 5.79 -4.72 -10.44
N ASN A 123 4.75 -4.82 -9.60
CA ASN A 123 3.39 -5.05 -10.09
C ASN A 123 2.88 -3.90 -10.95
N GLN A 124 3.19 -2.65 -10.58
CA GLN A 124 2.82 -1.48 -11.36
C GLN A 124 3.52 -1.45 -12.74
N GLN A 125 4.79 -1.85 -12.80
CA GLN A 125 5.52 -2.01 -14.07
C GLN A 125 4.88 -3.09 -14.96
N LEU A 126 4.51 -4.24 -14.39
CA LEU A 126 3.85 -5.33 -15.12
C LEU A 126 2.51 -4.87 -15.71
N LEU A 127 1.68 -4.19 -14.90
CA LEU A 127 0.41 -3.64 -15.33
C LEU A 127 0.58 -2.64 -16.48
N THR A 128 1.59 -1.76 -16.37
CA THR A 128 1.89 -0.78 -17.41
C THR A 128 2.25 -1.46 -18.72
N LYS A 129 3.08 -2.52 -18.68
CA LYS A 129 3.43 -3.30 -19.86
C LYS A 129 2.21 -3.98 -20.49
N GLN A 130 1.35 -4.58 -19.67
CA GLN A 130 0.14 -5.23 -20.17
C GLN A 130 -0.83 -4.25 -20.83
N LEU A 131 -0.96 -3.03 -20.30
CA LEU A 131 -1.75 -1.97 -20.92
C LEU A 131 -1.15 -1.53 -22.27
N GLN A 132 0.17 -1.42 -22.36
CA GLN A 132 0.85 -1.13 -23.63
C GLN A 132 0.61 -2.23 -24.67
N ASP A 133 0.78 -3.50 -24.27
CA ASP A 133 0.55 -4.66 -25.14
C ASP A 133 -0.90 -4.71 -25.64
N ASN A 134 -1.86 -4.46 -24.75
CA ASN A 134 -3.29 -4.39 -25.11
C ASN A 134 -3.59 -3.24 -26.08
N ASN A 135 -3.00 -2.07 -25.89
CA ASN A 135 -3.18 -0.93 -26.82
C ASN A 135 -2.63 -1.26 -28.21
N MET A 136 -1.43 -1.86 -28.30
CA MET A 136 -0.87 -2.30 -29.59
C MET A 136 -1.76 -3.33 -30.29
N TYR A 137 -2.37 -4.24 -29.53
CA TYR A 137 -3.30 -5.22 -30.07
C TYR A 137 -4.59 -4.56 -30.60
N ILE A 138 -5.17 -3.62 -29.86
CA ILE A 138 -6.34 -2.84 -30.29
C ILE A 138 -6.04 -2.07 -31.58
N ASP A 139 -4.89 -1.41 -31.67
CA ASP A 139 -4.49 -0.66 -32.87
C ASP A 139 -4.31 -1.59 -34.08
N SER A 140 -3.75 -2.78 -33.86
CA SER A 140 -3.61 -3.82 -34.90
C SER A 140 -4.97 -4.35 -35.38
N LEU A 141 -5.93 -4.52 -34.46
CA LEU A 141 -7.31 -4.90 -34.79
C LEU A 141 -8.00 -3.81 -35.61
N LYS A 142 -7.88 -2.54 -35.21
CA LYS A 142 -8.44 -1.39 -35.96
C LYS A 142 -7.88 -1.33 -37.38
N GLN A 143 -6.56 -1.43 -37.54
CA GLN A 143 -5.93 -1.44 -38.87
C GLN A 143 -6.39 -2.62 -39.73
N SER A 144 -6.59 -3.80 -39.13
CA SER A 144 -7.12 -4.97 -39.84
C SER A 144 -8.57 -4.77 -40.28
N GLN A 145 -9.39 -4.12 -39.44
CA GLN A 145 -10.78 -3.79 -39.75
C GLN A 145 -10.87 -2.74 -40.85
N ASP A 146 -10.04 -1.68 -40.80
CA ASP A 146 -9.99 -0.64 -41.84
C ASP A 146 -9.59 -1.24 -43.20
N LYS A 147 -8.63 -2.16 -43.22
CA LYS A 147 -8.24 -2.92 -44.42
C LYS A 147 -9.38 -3.82 -44.93
N SER A 148 -10.13 -4.46 -44.05
CA SER A 148 -11.28 -5.28 -44.44
C SER A 148 -12.39 -4.42 -45.05
N ASN A 149 -12.70 -3.27 -44.46
CA ASN A 149 -13.72 -2.35 -44.96
C ASN A 149 -13.33 -1.77 -46.31
N THR A 150 -12.08 -1.33 -46.48
CA THR A 150 -11.59 -0.83 -47.78
C THR A 150 -11.62 -1.89 -48.88
N VAL A 151 -11.32 -3.16 -48.55
CA VAL A 151 -11.44 -4.27 -49.52
C VAL A 151 -12.91 -4.55 -49.87
N GLN A 152 -13.84 -4.47 -48.91
CA GLN A 152 -15.28 -4.62 -49.20
C GLN A 152 -15.82 -3.48 -50.05
N ASP A 153 -15.48 -2.23 -49.74
CA ASP A 153 -15.88 -1.06 -50.52
C ASP A 153 -15.38 -1.15 -51.97
N SER A 154 -14.11 -1.53 -52.17
CA SER A 154 -13.57 -1.76 -53.53
C SER A 154 -14.29 -2.88 -54.28
N ARG A 155 -14.74 -3.93 -53.58
CA ARG A 155 -15.43 -5.07 -54.18
C ARG A 155 -16.89 -4.76 -54.51
N TYR A 156 -17.52 -3.84 -53.78
CA TYR A 156 -18.85 -3.33 -54.11
C TYR A 156 -18.79 -2.37 -55.30
N THR A 157 -17.79 -1.49 -55.37
CA THR A 157 -17.60 -0.63 -56.55
C THR A 157 -17.28 -1.40 -57.82
N ASP A 158 -16.56 -2.53 -57.73
CA ASP A 158 -16.28 -3.39 -58.89
C ASP A 158 -17.51 -4.20 -59.36
N LEU A 159 -18.50 -4.44 -58.48
CA LEU A 159 -19.72 -5.20 -58.82
C LEU A 159 -20.83 -4.32 -59.40
N ASP A 160 -20.86 -3.03 -59.08
CA ASP A 160 -21.83 -2.08 -59.66
C ASP A 160 -21.42 -1.60 -61.06
N ASP A 161 -20.14 -1.71 -61.44
CA ASP A 161 -19.64 -1.31 -62.77
C ASP A 161 -19.81 -2.41 -63.85
N ASP A 162 -20.17 -3.64 -63.47
CA ASP A 162 -20.30 -4.78 -64.39
C ASP A 162 -21.72 -4.92 -65.01
N SER A 163 -22.64 -3.97 -64.73
CA SER A 163 -23.99 -3.95 -65.32
C SER A 163 -24.14 -3.06 -66.56
N SER A 164 -23.09 -2.35 -66.98
CA SER A 164 -23.12 -1.57 -68.22
C SER A 164 -21.76 -1.41 -68.88
N THR A 165 -21.29 -2.42 -69.61
CA THR A 165 -20.92 -2.27 -71.03
C THR A 165 -20.38 -3.57 -71.62
N THR A 166 -21.12 -4.04 -72.62
CA THR A 166 -20.63 -4.96 -73.63
C THR A 166 -19.45 -4.34 -74.40
N ASN A 167 -18.45 -5.18 -74.69
CA ASN A 167 -17.36 -5.00 -75.67
C ASN A 167 -16.19 -4.07 -75.27
N ARG A 168 -15.10 -4.66 -74.75
CA ARG A 168 -13.76 -4.40 -75.32
C ARG A 168 -12.72 -5.44 -74.92
N THR A 169 -12.00 -5.84 -75.95
CA THR A 169 -10.92 -6.82 -76.05
C THR A 169 -9.62 -6.44 -75.33
N GLU A 170 -8.87 -7.49 -74.97
CA GLU A 170 -7.41 -7.62 -74.92
C GLU A 170 -6.61 -7.38 -73.62
N LYS A 171 -5.92 -8.48 -73.25
CA LYS A 171 -4.56 -8.61 -72.68
C LYS A 171 -4.38 -8.61 -71.16
N GLN A 172 -4.44 -9.83 -70.62
CA GLN A 172 -3.68 -10.27 -69.45
C GLN A 172 -2.18 -9.95 -69.61
N LYS A 173 -1.57 -9.29 -68.61
CA LYS A 173 -0.23 -9.64 -68.10
C LYS A 173 -0.15 -9.39 -66.60
N LYS A 174 -0.15 -10.50 -65.84
CA LYS A 174 0.21 -10.57 -64.41
C LYS A 174 1.62 -9.98 -64.23
N LYS A 175 1.80 -8.98 -63.37
CA LYS A 175 3.12 -8.58 -62.86
C LYS A 175 3.20 -8.96 -61.38
N GLY A 176 4.09 -9.91 -61.10
CA GLY A 176 4.32 -10.51 -59.79
C GLY A 176 4.95 -9.54 -58.80
N PHE A 177 4.54 -9.71 -57.54
CA PHE A 177 4.86 -8.90 -56.37
C PHE A 177 6.21 -9.25 -55.69
N PHE A 178 7.20 -9.80 -56.41
CA PHE A 178 8.48 -10.21 -55.81
C PHE A 178 9.69 -9.58 -56.52
N SER A 179 9.89 -8.27 -56.37
CA SER A 179 11.13 -7.62 -56.80
C SER A 179 11.59 -6.54 -55.83
N ARG A 180 11.87 -6.90 -54.56
CA ARG A 180 12.59 -6.00 -53.63
C ARG A 180 13.12 -6.64 -52.32
N ILE A 181 13.65 -7.88 -52.37
CA ILE A 181 14.30 -8.49 -51.17
C ILE A 181 15.76 -8.95 -51.39
N PHE A 182 16.38 -8.72 -52.56
CA PHE A 182 17.83 -8.93 -52.67
C PHE A 182 18.49 -7.88 -53.56
N SER A 183 18.95 -6.78 -52.94
CA SER A 183 20.20 -6.11 -53.25
C SER A 183 20.63 -5.23 -52.09
#